data_AF-A0A933ZQR7-F1
#
_entry.id   AF-A0A933ZQR7-F1
#
_cell.length_a   1.000
_cell.length_b   1.000
_cell.length_c   1.000
_cell.angle_alpha   90.00
_cell.angle_beta   90.00
_cell.angle_gamma   90.00
#
_symmetry.space_group_name_H-M   'P 1'
#
loop_
_entity.id
_entity.type
_entity.pdbx_description
1 polymer ?
#
loop_
_entity_poly.entity_id
_entity_poly.type
_entity_poly.pdbx_seq_one_letter_code
_entity_poly.pdbx_strand_id
1 'polypeptide(L)'
;MVITAALQDGKEADALFAELERGVHAALETYSNVHRGSGHHSLVSTRLFEQAREIVLEHLGLKPNKHVVIFCSPRRAQALEARLEPGTYRCVSSLDLGLPLGVRALAVERKHLPRGVPFEPGGGTARLVAPGWVIWAQAPDRFEAGTPAIVNVIALAKAL
;
A
#
# COMPACT_ATOMS: atom_id res chain seq x y z
N MET A 1 11.28 9.10 -9.48
CA MET A 1 12.30 9.94 -10.15
C MET A 1 12.00 11.44 -10.08
N VAL A 2 10.74 11.86 -9.82
CA VAL A 2 10.35 13.28 -9.84
C VAL A 2 10.84 14.05 -8.59
N ILE A 3 10.66 13.50 -7.38
CA ILE A 3 11.01 14.24 -6.15
C ILE A 3 12.52 14.27 -5.89
N THR A 4 13.25 13.20 -6.21
CA THR A 4 14.71 13.16 -6.02
C THR A 4 15.47 14.13 -6.93
N ALA A 5 14.92 14.45 -8.11
CA ALA A 5 15.48 15.47 -9.01
C ALA A 5 15.14 16.90 -8.56
N ALA A 6 13.95 17.13 -7.98
CA ALA A 6 13.51 18.44 -7.52
C ALA A 6 14.29 18.98 -6.29
N LEU A 7 15.02 18.13 -5.57
CA LEU A 7 15.87 18.55 -4.44
C LEU A 7 17.08 19.41 -4.85
N GLN A 8 17.30 19.64 -6.16
CA GLN A 8 18.37 20.51 -6.67
C GLN A 8 17.98 21.99 -6.75
N ASP A 9 16.68 22.31 -6.69
CA ASP A 9 16.17 23.69 -6.64
C ASP A 9 15.14 23.83 -5.50
N GLY A 10 15.57 24.45 -4.39
CA GLY A 10 14.80 24.49 -3.14
C GLY A 10 13.37 25.03 -3.29
N LYS A 11 13.12 25.94 -4.24
CA LYS A 11 11.78 26.49 -4.49
C LYS A 11 10.82 25.49 -5.14
N GLU A 12 11.32 24.63 -6.02
CA GLU A 12 10.51 23.60 -6.68
C GLU A 12 10.18 22.49 -5.69
N ALA A 13 11.15 22.08 -4.87
CA ALA A 13 10.92 21.14 -3.78
C ALA A 13 9.85 21.61 -2.78
N ASP A 14 9.90 22.89 -2.38
CA ASP A 14 8.91 23.49 -1.47
C ASP A 14 7.50 23.48 -2.09
N ALA A 15 7.37 23.79 -3.38
CA ALA A 15 6.10 23.80 -4.09
C ALA A 15 5.48 22.39 -4.20
N LEU A 16 6.30 21.37 -4.53
CA LEU A 16 5.88 19.98 -4.60
C LEU A 16 5.47 19.44 -3.22
N PHE A 17 6.25 19.77 -2.18
CA PHE A 17 5.90 19.39 -0.81
C PHE A 17 4.58 20.03 -0.36
N ALA A 18 4.37 21.32 -0.66
CA ALA A 18 3.12 22.00 -0.35
C ALA A 18 1.92 21.37 -1.08
N GLU A 19 2.09 20.85 -2.29
CA GLU A 19 1.04 20.11 -2.98
C GLU A 19 0.74 18.76 -2.33
N LEU A 20 1.78 18.00 -1.95
CA LEU A 20 1.63 16.75 -1.23
C LEU A 20 0.90 16.98 0.10
N GLU A 21 1.32 17.99 0.86
CA GLU A 21 0.69 18.41 2.11
C GLU A 21 -0.80 18.71 1.91
N ARG A 22 -1.16 19.56 0.94
CA ARG A 22 -2.58 19.85 0.62
C ARG A 22 -3.37 18.58 0.30
N GLY A 23 -2.80 17.65 -0.46
CA GLY A 23 -3.43 16.37 -0.78
C GLY A 23 -3.67 15.49 0.44
N VAL A 24 -2.68 15.44 1.35
CA VAL A 24 -2.81 14.71 2.62
C VAL A 24 -3.86 15.35 3.52
N HIS A 25 -3.87 16.68 3.66
CA HIS A 25 -4.87 17.40 4.44
C HIS A 25 -6.30 17.14 3.93
N ALA A 26 -6.51 17.17 2.61
CA ALA A 26 -7.80 16.84 2.02
C ALA A 26 -8.24 15.40 2.34
N ALA A 27 -7.31 14.44 2.32
CA ALA A 27 -7.62 13.06 2.72
C ALA A 27 -7.98 12.94 4.21
N LEU A 28 -7.35 13.74 5.08
CA LEU A 28 -7.61 13.74 6.52
C LEU A 28 -9.03 14.21 6.88
N GLU A 29 -9.66 15.06 6.06
CA GLU A 29 -11.06 15.49 6.28
C GLU A 29 -12.05 14.32 6.34
N THR A 30 -11.75 13.24 5.62
CA THR A 30 -12.60 12.04 5.54
C THR A 30 -11.93 10.80 6.12
N TYR A 31 -10.85 10.96 6.88
CA TYR A 31 -10.09 9.84 7.44
C TYR A 31 -10.96 8.96 8.34
N SER A 32 -10.97 7.67 8.03
CA SER A 32 -11.61 6.62 8.81
C SER A 32 -10.99 5.26 8.48
N ASN A 33 -11.40 4.23 9.20
CA ASN A 33 -10.96 2.86 8.95
C ASN A 33 -11.39 2.40 7.54
N VAL A 34 -10.47 1.79 6.81
CA VAL A 34 -10.74 1.18 5.51
C VAL A 34 -11.30 -0.24 5.68
N HIS A 35 -12.14 -0.68 4.73
CA HIS A 35 -12.71 -2.04 4.65
C HIS A 35 -13.55 -2.50 5.86
N ARG A 36 -13.92 -1.60 6.78
CA ARG A 36 -14.56 -1.94 8.06
C ARG A 36 -15.82 -1.14 8.38
N GLY A 37 -16.32 -0.32 7.47
CA GLY A 37 -17.50 0.50 7.71
C GLY A 37 -18.28 0.82 6.43
N SER A 38 -19.57 1.11 6.61
CA SER A 38 -20.48 1.56 5.55
C SER A 38 -20.75 3.08 5.61
N GLY A 39 -20.19 3.79 6.59
CA GLY A 39 -20.32 5.23 6.71
C GLY A 39 -19.51 5.99 5.66
N HIS A 40 -19.94 7.22 5.34
CA HIS A 40 -19.36 8.04 4.26
C HIS A 40 -17.83 8.12 4.33
N HIS A 41 -17.25 8.47 5.48
CA HIS A 41 -15.80 8.60 5.64
C HIS A 41 -15.05 7.26 5.44
N SER A 42 -15.63 6.15 5.88
CA SER A 42 -15.03 4.82 5.68
C SER A 42 -15.03 4.44 4.20
N LEU A 43 -16.11 4.75 3.47
CA LEU A 43 -16.18 4.52 2.02
C LEU A 43 -15.19 5.40 1.25
N VAL A 44 -15.07 6.69 1.60
CA VAL A 44 -14.12 7.60 0.96
C VAL A 44 -12.68 7.19 1.25
N SER A 45 -12.33 6.93 2.51
CA SER A 45 -11.00 6.43 2.90
C SER A 45 -10.65 5.13 2.19
N THR A 46 -11.60 4.19 2.10
CA THR A 46 -11.42 2.92 1.38
C THR A 46 -11.14 3.17 -0.09
N ARG A 47 -11.89 4.07 -0.74
CA ARG A 47 -11.69 4.41 -2.14
C ARG A 47 -10.30 5.00 -2.39
N LEU A 48 -9.88 5.97 -1.57
CA LEU A 48 -8.55 6.60 -1.71
C LEU A 48 -7.43 5.58 -1.50
N PHE A 49 -7.59 4.69 -0.52
CA PHE A 49 -6.62 3.64 -0.23
C PHE A 49 -6.51 2.59 -1.36
N GLU A 50 -7.63 2.17 -1.94
CA GLU A 50 -7.61 1.23 -3.07
C GLU A 50 -7.17 1.89 -4.38
N GLN A 51 -7.51 3.17 -4.60
CA GLN A 51 -7.00 3.96 -5.72
C GLN A 51 -5.47 4.10 -5.67
N ALA A 52 -4.86 4.13 -4.49
CA ALA A 52 -3.40 4.10 -4.35
C ALA A 52 -2.79 2.83 -4.99
N ARG A 53 -3.48 1.69 -4.98
CA ARG A 53 -2.99 0.47 -5.66
C ARG A 53 -2.98 0.65 -7.18
N GLU A 54 -3.99 1.28 -7.72
CA GLU A 54 -4.10 1.57 -9.15
C GLU A 54 -2.95 2.48 -9.61
N ILE A 55 -2.70 3.56 -8.86
CA ILE A 55 -1.60 4.50 -9.12
C ILE A 55 -0.25 3.79 -9.06
N VAL A 56 -0.02 2.94 -8.05
CA VAL A 56 1.22 2.14 -7.97
C VAL A 56 1.38 1.22 -9.17
N LEU A 57 0.31 0.54 -9.61
CA LEU A 57 0.37 -0.34 -10.77
C LEU A 57 0.65 0.44 -12.06
N GLU A 58 0.01 1.58 -12.25
CA GLU A 58 0.24 2.48 -13.38
C GLU A 58 1.69 2.97 -13.42
N HIS A 59 2.18 3.49 -12.29
CA HIS A 59 3.57 3.93 -12.13
C HIS A 59 4.57 2.82 -12.48
N LEU A 60 4.26 1.56 -12.11
CA LEU A 60 5.10 0.41 -12.40
C LEU A 60 4.88 -0.21 -13.80
N GLY A 61 3.91 0.29 -14.58
CA GLY A 61 3.53 -0.27 -15.89
C GLY A 61 2.94 -1.68 -15.82
N LEU A 62 2.26 -2.02 -14.72
CA LEU A 62 1.76 -3.37 -14.43
C LEU A 62 0.24 -3.47 -14.63
N LYS A 63 -0.23 -4.64 -15.05
CA LYS A 63 -1.66 -4.87 -15.31
C LYS A 63 -2.42 -5.31 -14.06
N PRO A 64 -3.56 -4.67 -13.70
CA PRO A 64 -4.33 -4.95 -12.48
C PRO A 64 -4.97 -6.35 -12.44
N ASN A 65 -5.26 -6.94 -13.60
CA ASN A 65 -5.78 -8.30 -13.68
C ASN A 65 -4.71 -9.38 -13.40
N LYS A 66 -3.42 -9.07 -13.61
CA LYS A 66 -2.31 -9.99 -13.38
C LYS A 66 -1.59 -9.75 -12.07
N HIS A 67 -1.61 -8.51 -11.58
CA HIS A 67 -0.86 -8.09 -10.41
C HIS A 67 -1.79 -7.69 -9.27
N VAL A 68 -1.25 -7.74 -8.06
CA VAL A 68 -1.86 -7.15 -6.88
C VAL A 68 -0.77 -6.40 -6.14
N VAL A 69 -1.12 -5.23 -5.62
CA VAL A 69 -0.23 -4.42 -4.77
C VAL A 69 -0.49 -4.80 -3.33
N ILE A 70 0.56 -4.98 -2.55
CA ILE A 70 0.51 -5.22 -1.10
C ILE A 70 1.24 -4.06 -0.42
N PHE A 71 0.53 -3.32 0.43
CA PHE A 71 1.08 -2.26 1.26
C PHE A 71 1.55 -2.84 2.59
N CYS A 72 2.83 -2.64 2.90
CA CYS A 72 3.40 -3.16 4.14
C CYS A 72 4.63 -2.35 4.59
N SER A 73 5.09 -2.63 5.81
CA SER A 73 6.33 -2.03 6.31
C SER A 73 7.55 -2.59 5.59
N PRO A 74 8.72 -1.91 5.62
CA PRO A 74 9.96 -2.40 5.01
C PRO A 74 10.33 -3.82 5.46
N ARG A 75 10.16 -4.14 6.75
CA ARG A 75 10.41 -5.47 7.30
C ARG A 75 9.51 -6.54 6.69
N ARG A 76 8.22 -6.24 6.53
CA ARG A 76 7.24 -7.19 5.97
C ARG A 76 7.43 -7.39 4.48
N ALA A 77 7.75 -6.32 3.75
CA ALA A 77 8.12 -6.42 2.33
C ALA A 77 9.29 -7.38 2.17
N GLN A 78 10.38 -7.19 2.92
CA GLN A 78 11.55 -8.08 2.86
C GLN A 78 11.20 -9.53 3.21
N ALA A 79 10.34 -9.76 4.21
CA ALA A 79 9.88 -11.09 4.58
C ALA A 79 9.05 -11.74 3.46
N LEU A 80 8.19 -10.99 2.77
CA LEU A 80 7.39 -11.50 1.67
C LEU A 80 8.24 -11.74 0.42
N GLU A 81 9.13 -10.82 0.07
CA GLU A 81 10.10 -10.94 -1.02
C GLU A 81 10.94 -12.22 -0.92
N ALA A 82 11.41 -12.57 0.29
CA ALA A 82 12.16 -13.80 0.54
C ALA A 82 11.38 -15.10 0.25
N ARG A 83 10.07 -15.02 0.02
CA ARG A 83 9.17 -16.14 -0.31
C ARG A 83 8.66 -16.10 -1.76
N LEU A 84 9.08 -15.11 -2.53
CA LEU A 84 8.70 -14.93 -3.93
C LEU A 84 9.86 -15.30 -4.84
N GLU A 85 9.56 -15.68 -6.08
CA GLU A 85 10.60 -15.90 -7.06
C GLU A 85 11.19 -14.57 -7.56
N PRO A 86 12.52 -14.48 -7.74
CA PRO A 86 13.14 -13.27 -8.29
C PRO A 86 12.52 -12.86 -9.63
N GLY A 87 12.22 -11.57 -9.78
CA GLY A 87 11.64 -11.01 -11.02
C GLY A 87 10.11 -11.11 -11.13
N THR A 88 9.42 -11.79 -10.21
CA THR A 88 7.95 -11.89 -10.23
C THR A 88 7.25 -10.79 -9.41
N TYR A 89 8.01 -9.82 -8.92
CA TYR A 89 7.53 -8.70 -8.14
C TYR A 89 8.31 -7.42 -8.43
N ARG A 90 7.68 -6.28 -8.16
CA ARG A 90 8.27 -4.94 -8.16
C ARG A 90 7.89 -4.21 -6.87
N CYS A 91 8.79 -3.41 -6.33
CA CYS A 91 8.55 -2.65 -5.11
C CYS A 91 8.75 -1.16 -5.36
N VAL A 92 7.87 -0.35 -4.78
CA VAL A 92 8.07 1.09 -4.58
C VAL A 92 8.15 1.36 -3.08
N SER A 93 9.20 2.06 -2.62
CA SER A 93 9.27 2.53 -1.24
C SER A 93 9.03 4.03 -1.17
N SER A 94 8.33 4.50 -0.12
CA SER A 94 8.24 5.94 0.15
C SER A 94 9.62 6.58 0.32
N LEU A 95 10.60 5.83 0.83
CA LEU A 95 11.97 6.29 1.01
C LEU A 95 12.66 6.59 -0.33
N ASP A 96 12.32 5.88 -1.41
CA ASP A 96 12.86 6.12 -2.76
C ASP A 96 12.41 7.48 -3.31
N LEU A 97 11.31 8.02 -2.76
CA LEU A 97 10.76 9.33 -3.06
C LEU A 97 11.22 10.41 -2.08
N GLY A 98 12.12 10.09 -1.14
CA GLY A 98 12.55 11.02 -0.09
C GLY A 98 11.54 11.18 1.06
N LEU A 99 10.52 10.32 1.15
CA LEU A 99 9.46 10.40 2.16
C LEU A 99 9.66 9.30 3.24
N PRO A 100 10.04 9.65 4.48
CA PRO A 100 10.31 8.67 5.55
C PRO A 100 9.01 8.13 6.20
N LEU A 101 8.04 7.72 5.37
CA LEU A 101 6.71 7.27 5.80
C LEU A 101 6.66 5.80 6.24
N GLY A 102 7.73 5.03 6.03
CA GLY A 102 7.81 3.63 6.44
C GLY A 102 6.83 2.70 5.70
N VAL A 103 6.44 3.05 4.46
CA VAL A 103 5.55 2.23 3.63
C VAL A 103 6.26 1.74 2.37
N ARG A 104 5.97 0.50 1.99
CA ARG A 104 6.33 -0.10 0.72
C ARG A 104 5.09 -0.64 0.03
N ALA A 105 5.05 -0.51 -1.29
CA ALA A 105 4.04 -1.08 -2.17
C ALA A 105 4.69 -2.18 -3.01
N LEU A 106 4.43 -3.43 -2.66
CA LEU A 106 4.95 -4.61 -3.35
C LEU A 106 3.91 -5.10 -4.36
N ALA A 107 4.15 -4.85 -5.64
CA ALA A 107 3.32 -5.36 -6.73
C ALA A 107 3.80 -6.75 -7.15
N VAL A 108 2.94 -7.76 -7.00
CA VAL A 108 3.28 -9.17 -7.24
C VAL A 108 2.32 -9.76 -8.27
N GLU A 109 2.85 -10.56 -9.19
CA GLU A 109 2.00 -11.40 -10.05
C GLU A 109 1.19 -12.39 -9.21
N ARG A 110 -0.14 -12.38 -9.38
CA ARG A 110 -1.08 -13.14 -8.52
C ARG A 110 -0.77 -14.63 -8.43
N LYS A 111 -0.28 -15.24 -9.53
CA LYS A 111 0.06 -16.67 -9.60
C LYS A 111 1.27 -17.05 -8.74
N HIS A 112 2.15 -16.10 -8.43
CA HIS A 112 3.37 -16.30 -7.65
C HIS A 112 3.18 -16.03 -6.15
N LEU A 113 1.99 -15.58 -5.73
CA LEU A 113 1.72 -15.37 -4.32
C LEU A 113 1.69 -16.68 -3.53
N PRO A 114 2.32 -16.73 -2.34
CA PRO A 114 2.21 -17.85 -1.43
C PRO A 114 0.74 -18.17 -1.10
N ARG A 115 0.42 -19.46 -1.06
CA ARG A 115 -0.89 -20.00 -0.70
C ARG A 115 -0.89 -20.49 0.74
N GLY A 116 -2.08 -20.60 1.33
CA GLY A 116 -2.26 -21.13 2.67
C GLY A 116 -2.16 -20.07 3.75
N VAL A 117 -1.53 -20.44 4.87
CA VAL A 117 -1.42 -19.60 6.07
C VAL A 117 -0.58 -18.36 5.77
N PRO A 118 -1.02 -17.14 6.15
CA PRO A 118 -0.20 -15.95 6.01
C PRO A 118 1.06 -16.08 6.87
N PHE A 119 2.20 -15.58 6.37
CA PHE A 119 3.46 -15.65 7.11
C PHE A 119 3.41 -14.85 8.43
N GLU A 120 2.54 -13.84 8.50
CA GLU A 120 2.27 -13.05 9.68
C GLU A 120 0.75 -12.91 9.83
N PRO A 121 0.07 -13.81 10.57
CA PRO A 121 -1.35 -13.69 10.84
C PRO A 121 -1.63 -12.51 11.78
N GLY A 122 -2.76 -11.85 11.58
CA GLY A 122 -3.20 -10.75 12.45
C GLY A 122 -4.59 -10.23 12.07
N GLY A 123 -4.95 -9.07 12.58
CA GLY A 123 -6.20 -8.41 12.19
C GLY A 123 -6.27 -8.22 10.67
N GLY A 124 -7.42 -8.52 10.05
CA GLY A 124 -7.60 -8.38 8.59
C GLY A 124 -7.09 -9.54 7.74
N THR A 125 -6.16 -10.39 8.22
CA THR A 125 -5.66 -11.51 7.40
C THR A 125 -6.61 -12.72 7.38
N ALA A 126 -7.53 -12.79 8.34
CA ALA A 126 -8.54 -13.84 8.43
C ALA A 126 -9.89 -13.33 7.91
N ARG A 127 -10.57 -14.18 7.12
CA ARG A 127 -11.96 -13.96 6.68
C ARG A 127 -12.97 -14.53 7.67
N LEU A 128 -12.68 -15.72 8.24
CA LEU A 128 -13.53 -16.36 9.24
C LEU A 128 -12.66 -17.15 10.21
N VAL A 129 -12.98 -17.04 11.50
CA VAL A 129 -12.31 -17.75 12.58
C VAL A 129 -13.36 -18.57 13.32
N ALA A 130 -13.07 -19.84 13.57
CA ALA A 130 -13.90 -20.75 14.35
C ALA A 130 -13.01 -21.68 15.19
N PRO A 131 -13.58 -22.41 16.17
CA PRO A 131 -12.80 -23.37 16.95
C PRO A 131 -12.12 -24.40 16.04
N GLY A 132 -10.78 -24.45 16.08
CA GLY A 132 -9.97 -25.43 15.36
C GLY A 132 -9.69 -25.13 13.88
N TRP A 133 -10.24 -24.06 13.29
CA TRP A 133 -9.96 -23.72 11.88
C TRP A 133 -10.10 -22.23 11.57
N VAL A 134 -9.38 -21.79 10.53
CA VAL A 134 -9.38 -20.41 10.04
C VAL A 134 -9.49 -20.42 8.52
N ILE A 135 -10.42 -19.63 7.98
CA ILE A 135 -10.43 -19.29 6.55
C ILE A 135 -9.67 -17.98 6.41
N TRP A 136 -8.51 -18.03 5.76
CA TRP A 136 -7.69 -16.86 5.47
C TRP A 136 -8.31 -15.99 4.38
N ALA A 137 -8.04 -14.69 4.45
CA ALA A 137 -8.44 -13.73 3.43
C ALA A 137 -7.74 -14.02 2.09
N GLN A 138 -8.20 -13.34 1.04
CA GLN A 138 -7.47 -13.32 -0.23
C GLN A 138 -6.45 -12.18 -0.24
N ALA A 139 -5.58 -12.17 -1.25
CA ALA A 139 -4.73 -11.02 -1.49
C ALA A 139 -5.60 -9.82 -1.90
N PRO A 140 -5.29 -8.58 -1.46
CA PRO A 140 -4.08 -8.22 -0.70
C PRO A 140 -4.15 -8.48 0.81
N ASP A 141 -5.35 -8.44 1.40
CA ASP A 141 -5.58 -8.47 2.87
C ASP A 141 -4.85 -9.59 3.62
N ARG A 142 -4.70 -10.77 3.00
CA ARG A 142 -3.93 -11.89 3.59
C ARG A 142 -2.50 -11.50 3.98
N PHE A 143 -1.92 -10.50 3.34
CA PHE A 143 -0.54 -10.06 3.53
C PHE A 143 -0.42 -8.69 4.24
N GLU A 144 -1.54 -8.07 4.60
CA GLU A 144 -1.60 -6.72 5.19
C GLU A 144 -2.10 -6.77 6.63
N ALA A 145 -1.40 -7.52 7.48
CA ALA A 145 -1.85 -7.76 8.85
C ALA A 145 -1.91 -6.48 9.71
N GLY A 146 -3.04 -6.27 10.39
CA GLY A 146 -3.26 -5.15 11.31
C GLY A 146 -3.94 -3.96 10.66
N THR A 147 -3.78 -2.79 11.28
CA THR A 147 -4.31 -1.53 10.76
C THR A 147 -3.42 -1.03 9.62
N PRO A 148 -3.97 -0.79 8.41
CA PRO A 148 -3.18 -0.25 7.31
C PRO A 148 -2.67 1.16 7.62
N ALA A 149 -1.51 1.53 7.06
CA ALA A 149 -0.96 2.88 7.15
C ALA A 149 -1.65 3.81 6.13
N ILE A 150 -2.96 4.04 6.31
CA ILE A 150 -3.87 4.63 5.32
C ILE A 150 -3.34 5.96 4.77
N VAL A 151 -3.03 6.91 5.65
CA VAL A 151 -2.54 8.24 5.25
C VAL A 151 -1.19 8.16 4.54
N ASN A 152 -0.31 7.27 5.00
CA ASN A 152 1.02 7.09 4.40
C ASN A 152 0.92 6.48 3.00
N VAL A 153 -0.04 5.57 2.77
CA VAL A 153 -0.34 5.00 1.46
C VAL A 153 -0.90 6.07 0.52
N ILE A 154 -1.80 6.92 1.00
CA ILE A 154 -2.35 8.03 0.21
C ILE A 154 -1.24 9.03 -0.16
N ALA A 155 -0.37 9.37 0.79
CA ALA A 155 0.78 10.23 0.56
C ALA A 155 1.78 9.61 -0.45
N LEU A 156 2.05 8.29 -0.33
CA LEU A 156 2.86 7.57 -1.31
C LEU A 156 2.27 7.68 -2.71
N ALA A 157 0.97 7.42 -2.87
CA ALA A 157 0.31 7.49 -4.16
C ALA A 157 0.29 8.90 -4.75
N LYS A 158 0.08 9.93 -3.92
CA LYS A 158 0.12 11.33 -4.36
C LYS A 158 1.52 11.77 -4.81
N ALA A 159 2.57 11.11 -4.33
CA ALA A 159 3.97 11.38 -4.67
C ALA A 159 4.49 10.61 -5.90
N LEU A 160 3.73 9.65 -6.44
CA LEU A 160 4.11 8.81 -7.58
C LEU A 160 3.65 9.37 -8.91
#